data_AF-A0A2G2K356-F1
#
_entry.id   AF-A0A2G2K356-F1
#
_cell.length_a   1.000
_cell.length_b   1.000
_cell.length_c   1.000
_cell.angle_alpha   90.00
_cell.angle_beta   90.00
_cell.angle_gamma   90.00
#
_symmetry.space_group_name_H-M   'P 1'
#
loop_
_entity.id
_entity.type
_entity.pdbx_description
1 polymer ?
#
loop_
_entity_poly.entity_id
_entity_poly.type
_entity_poly.pdbx_seq_one_letter_code
_entity_poly.pdbx_strand_id
1 'polypeptide(L)'
;MGYRLHHTIIISGFDSEEIEESHSLAINVFGELVSPIIDTKMNSVKSFFISPDGSKEGLETSDEFDLKRLDYIKFLKTELSMTEFVEVAFGAEDGKKSVVIEDSNWLNRV
;
A
#
# COMPACT_ATOMS: atom_id res chain seq x y z
N MET A 1 24.66 -8.16 7.55
CA MET A 1 23.69 -9.26 7.40
C MET A 1 22.33 -8.63 7.33
N GLY A 2 21.65 -8.70 6.19
CA GLY A 2 20.28 -8.16 6.02
C GLY A 2 19.22 -9.12 6.56
N TYR A 3 18.09 -8.58 7.02
CA TYR A 3 16.91 -9.33 7.43
C TYR A 3 15.81 -9.18 6.35
N ARG A 4 14.84 -10.09 6.30
CA ARG A 4 13.69 -9.96 5.40
C ARG A 4 12.56 -9.24 6.12
N LEU A 5 11.93 -8.29 5.43
CA LEU A 5 10.71 -7.64 5.88
C LEU A 5 9.81 -7.44 4.67
N HIS A 6 8.56 -7.87 4.77
CA HIS A 6 7.59 -7.76 3.69
C HIS A 6 6.69 -6.56 3.92
N HIS A 7 6.64 -5.62 2.98
CA HIS A 7 5.72 -4.50 2.99
C HIS A 7 4.60 -4.72 1.98
N THR A 8 3.35 -4.54 2.40
CA THR A 8 2.17 -4.60 1.52
C THR A 8 1.30 -3.40 1.80
N ILE A 9 0.66 -2.87 0.75
CA ILE A 9 -0.28 -1.76 0.87
C ILE A 9 -1.64 -2.25 0.40
N ILE A 10 -2.67 -2.04 1.21
CA ILE A 10 -4.07 -2.30 0.85
C ILE A 10 -4.77 -0.96 0.70
N ILE A 11 -5.55 -0.81 -0.36
CA ILE A 11 -6.23 0.44 -0.71
C ILE A 11 -7.72 0.13 -0.88
N SER A 12 -8.58 1.00 -0.35
CA SER A 12 -10.03 0.90 -0.48
C SER A 12 -10.70 2.26 -0.52
N GLY A 13 -11.80 2.41 -1.25
CA GLY A 13 -12.51 3.69 -1.36
C GLY A 13 -13.90 3.54 -1.98
N PHE A 14 -14.72 4.58 -1.82
CA PHE A 14 -16.07 4.63 -2.38
C PHE A 14 -16.12 5.33 -3.73
N ASP A 15 -15.20 6.27 -3.96
CA ASP A 15 -15.13 6.97 -5.24
C ASP A 15 -14.39 6.11 -6.27
N SER A 16 -15.05 5.84 -7.39
CA SER A 16 -14.49 4.99 -8.43
C SER A 16 -13.38 5.68 -9.21
N GLU A 17 -13.47 6.99 -9.40
CA GLU A 17 -12.47 7.76 -10.14
C GLU A 17 -11.15 7.81 -9.35
N GLU A 18 -11.21 8.18 -8.05
CA GLU A 18 -10.01 8.16 -7.19
C GLU A 18 -9.38 6.75 -7.10
N ILE A 19 -10.17 5.67 -7.02
CA ILE A 19 -9.64 4.31 -6.96
C ILE A 19 -8.97 3.90 -8.28
N GLU A 20 -9.56 4.25 -9.42
CA GLU A 20 -8.98 3.96 -10.74
C GLU A 20 -7.71 4.77 -11.01
N GLU A 21 -7.67 6.03 -10.56
CA GLU A 21 -6.47 6.87 -10.60
C GLU A 21 -5.35 6.29 -9.73
N SER A 22 -5.68 5.97 -8.48
CA SER A 22 -4.76 5.34 -7.53
C SER A 22 -4.20 4.01 -8.05
N HIS A 23 -5.06 3.19 -8.64
CA HIS A 23 -4.70 1.89 -9.21
C HIS A 23 -3.79 2.04 -10.43
N SER A 24 -4.10 3.00 -11.32
CA SER A 24 -3.28 3.30 -12.49
C SER A 24 -1.89 3.77 -12.10
N LEU A 25 -1.78 4.64 -11.10
CA LEU A 25 -0.49 5.06 -10.56
C LEU A 25 0.25 3.88 -9.91
N ALA A 26 -0.43 3.05 -9.14
CA ALA A 26 0.17 1.87 -8.53
C ALA A 26 0.76 0.92 -9.59
N ILE A 27 0.04 0.65 -10.68
CA ILE A 27 0.54 -0.17 -11.79
C ILE A 27 1.82 0.43 -12.38
N ASN A 28 1.86 1.74 -12.58
CA ASN A 28 3.04 2.41 -13.12
C ASN A 28 4.26 2.31 -12.18
N VAL A 29 4.04 2.32 -10.87
CA VAL A 29 5.11 2.31 -9.86
C VAL A 29 5.58 0.89 -9.51
N PHE A 30 4.65 -0.03 -9.34
CA PHE A 30 4.89 -1.38 -8.79
C PHE A 30 4.69 -2.51 -9.80
N GLY A 31 4.13 -2.23 -10.99
CA GLY A 31 3.99 -3.19 -12.08
C GLY A 31 3.10 -4.39 -11.71
N GLU A 32 3.62 -5.59 -11.90
CA GLU A 32 2.90 -6.85 -11.70
C GLU A 32 2.56 -7.17 -10.23
N LEU A 33 3.07 -6.37 -9.28
CA LEU A 33 2.76 -6.53 -7.86
C LEU A 33 1.35 -6.05 -7.51
N VAL A 34 0.68 -5.32 -8.41
CA VAL A 34 -0.63 -4.72 -8.16
C VAL A 34 -1.74 -5.68 -8.58
N SER A 35 -2.68 -5.93 -7.68
CA SER A 35 -3.87 -6.73 -7.99
C SER A 35 -4.83 -6.00 -8.92
N PRO A 36 -5.74 -6.71 -9.61
CA PRO A 36 -6.93 -6.07 -10.16
C PRO A 36 -7.74 -5.36 -9.08
N ILE A 37 -8.57 -4.38 -9.47
CA ILE A 37 -9.58 -3.78 -8.61
C ILE A 37 -10.67 -4.82 -8.32
N ILE A 38 -11.06 -4.93 -7.06
CA ILE A 38 -12.05 -5.85 -6.53
C ILE A 38 -13.20 -5.03 -5.95
N ASP A 39 -14.40 -5.25 -6.48
CA ASP A 39 -15.64 -4.74 -5.91
C ASP A 39 -15.98 -5.51 -4.63
N THR A 40 -16.22 -4.77 -3.55
CA THR A 40 -16.73 -5.36 -2.31
C THR A 40 -18.18 -5.80 -2.47
N LYS A 41 -18.57 -6.80 -1.67
CA LYS A 41 -19.93 -7.35 -1.72
C LYS A 41 -21.01 -6.39 -1.18
N MET A 42 -20.63 -5.30 -0.51
CA MET A 42 -21.54 -4.39 0.17
C MET A 42 -21.04 -2.94 0.07
N ASN A 43 -21.97 -1.99 -0.05
CA ASN A 43 -21.73 -0.54 -0.03
C ASN A 43 -20.88 0.02 -1.20
N SER A 44 -20.72 -0.74 -2.29
CA SER A 44 -20.04 -0.29 -3.51
C SER A 44 -18.60 0.20 -3.30
N VAL A 45 -17.93 -0.27 -2.24
CA VAL A 45 -16.51 0.02 -2.01
C VAL A 45 -15.69 -0.78 -3.03
N LYS A 46 -14.68 -0.16 -3.60
CA LYS A 46 -13.68 -0.81 -4.44
C LYS A 46 -12.36 -0.91 -3.66
N SER A 47 -11.61 -1.98 -3.90
CA SER A 47 -10.33 -2.21 -3.24
C SER A 47 -9.33 -2.88 -4.15
N PHE A 48 -8.04 -2.66 -3.91
CA PHE A 48 -6.96 -3.42 -4.52
C PHE A 48 -5.79 -3.51 -3.53
N PHE A 49 -4.83 -4.37 -3.85
CA PHE A 49 -3.66 -4.55 -3.01
C PHE A 49 -2.37 -4.52 -3.84
N ILE A 50 -1.33 -3.97 -3.23
CA ILE A 50 0.04 -4.07 -3.69
C ILE A 50 0.67 -5.21 -2.90
N SER A 51 0.96 -6.32 -3.59
CA SER A 51 1.56 -7.51 -3.00
C SER A 51 2.93 -7.20 -2.38
N PRO A 52 3.40 -8.06 -1.44
CA PRO A 52 4.68 -7.86 -0.78
C PRO A 52 5.83 -7.58 -1.74
N ASP A 53 6.42 -6.39 -1.64
CA ASP A 53 7.61 -5.99 -2.40
C ASP A 53 8.93 -6.29 -1.66
N GLY A 54 8.81 -6.82 -0.44
CA GLY A 54 9.91 -7.01 0.50
C GLY A 54 11.12 -7.76 -0.07
N SER A 55 12.29 -7.11 0.04
CA SER A 55 13.61 -7.62 -0.29
C SER A 55 14.40 -7.95 0.99
N LYS A 56 15.67 -8.34 0.84
CA LYS A 56 16.60 -8.42 1.96
C LYS A 56 17.09 -7.01 2.28
N GLU A 57 16.72 -6.50 3.44
CA GLU A 57 17.09 -5.17 3.95
C GLU A 57 18.62 -4.96 3.90
N GLY A 58 19.05 -3.80 3.41
CA GLY A 58 20.47 -3.49 3.16
C GLY A 58 21.00 -3.87 1.77
N LEU A 59 20.10 -4.08 0.80
CA LEU A 59 20.39 -4.08 -0.64
C LEU A 59 19.81 -2.81 -1.26
N GLU A 60 20.46 -2.28 -2.31
CA GLU A 60 20.03 -1.06 -3.02
C GLU A 60 18.60 -1.16 -3.57
N THR A 61 18.15 -2.36 -3.93
CA THR A 61 16.76 -2.61 -4.35
C THR A 61 15.74 -2.49 -3.22
N SER A 62 16.14 -2.64 -1.95
CA SER A 62 15.27 -2.35 -0.81
C SER A 62 15.00 -0.84 -0.73
N ASP A 63 16.06 -0.04 -0.81
CA ASP A 63 15.98 1.42 -0.72
C ASP A 63 15.13 2.02 -1.87
N GLU A 64 15.18 1.43 -3.07
CA GLU A 64 14.35 1.86 -4.20
C GLU A 64 12.85 1.66 -3.92
N PHE A 65 12.46 0.50 -3.39
CA PHE A 65 11.06 0.22 -3.08
C PHE A 65 10.55 1.01 -1.88
N ASP A 66 11.41 1.30 -0.91
CA ASP A 66 11.08 2.22 0.19
C ASP A 66 10.71 3.61 -0.32
N LEU A 67 11.49 4.15 -1.26
CA LEU A 67 11.19 5.45 -1.89
C LEU A 67 9.90 5.41 -2.71
N LYS A 68 9.67 4.33 -3.48
CA LYS A 68 8.42 4.15 -4.24
C LYS A 68 7.20 4.12 -3.32
N ARG A 69 7.27 3.39 -2.20
CA ARG A 69 6.17 3.35 -1.21
C ARG A 69 5.97 4.72 -0.58
N LEU A 70 7.04 5.42 -0.20
CA LEU A 70 6.96 6.77 0.36
C LEU A 70 6.25 7.75 -0.59
N ASP A 71 6.66 7.80 -1.86
CA ASP A 71 6.10 8.70 -2.85
C ASP A 71 4.63 8.35 -3.17
N TYR A 72 4.32 7.05 -3.28
CA TYR A 72 2.95 6.60 -3.52
C TYR A 72 2.03 6.91 -2.34
N ILE A 73 2.46 6.64 -1.10
CA ILE A 73 1.71 6.99 0.11
C ILE A 73 1.50 8.50 0.22
N LYS A 74 2.51 9.29 -0.15
CA LYS A 74 2.36 10.75 -0.18
C LYS A 74 1.27 11.16 -1.15
N PHE A 75 1.25 10.61 -2.36
CA PHE A 75 0.17 10.84 -3.33
C PHE A 75 -1.21 10.47 -2.76
N LEU A 76 -1.35 9.29 -2.15
CA LEU A 76 -2.61 8.86 -1.52
C LEU A 76 -3.09 9.86 -0.46
N LYS A 77 -2.17 10.45 0.31
CA LYS A 77 -2.49 11.40 1.37
C LYS A 77 -2.80 12.82 0.88
N THR A 78 -2.24 13.25 -0.25
CA THR A 78 -2.34 14.64 -0.71
C THR A 78 -3.34 14.84 -1.83
N GLU A 79 -3.46 13.88 -2.74
CA GLU A 79 -4.28 14.01 -3.95
C GLU A 79 -5.65 13.35 -3.80
N LEU A 80 -5.76 12.33 -2.95
CA LEU A 80 -6.98 11.54 -2.79
C LEU A 80 -7.66 11.85 -1.44
N SER A 81 -8.98 11.98 -1.46
CA SER A 81 -9.76 12.45 -0.32
C SER A 81 -10.80 11.43 0.17
N MET A 82 -11.19 10.50 -0.71
CA MET A 82 -12.19 9.45 -0.52
C MET A 82 -11.58 8.04 -0.58
N THR A 83 -10.26 7.97 -0.57
CA THR A 83 -9.47 6.73 -0.56
C THR A 83 -8.83 6.52 0.81
N GLU A 84 -8.95 5.29 1.31
CA GLU A 84 -8.30 4.79 2.51
C GLU A 84 -7.22 3.78 2.14
N PHE A 85 -6.19 3.69 2.98
CA PHE A 85 -5.13 2.71 2.81
C PHE A 85 -4.53 2.28 4.15
N VAL A 86 -3.84 1.14 4.10
CA VAL A 86 -2.97 0.67 5.18
C VAL A 86 -1.72 0.05 4.58
N GLU A 87 -0.56 0.44 5.08
CA GLU A 87 0.71 -0.25 4.86
C GLU A 87 0.98 -1.18 6.05
N VAL A 88 1.20 -2.46 5.76
CA VAL A 88 1.53 -3.47 6.77
C VAL A 88 2.89 -4.06 6.46
N ALA A 89 3.75 -4.11 7.48
CA ALA A 89 4.99 -4.86 7.43
C ALA A 89 4.88 -6.17 8.22
N PHE A 90 5.37 -7.28 7.67
CA PHE A 90 5.33 -8.60 8.30
C PHE A 90 6.46 -9.53 7.85
N GLY A 91 6.56 -10.71 8.49
CA GLY A 91 7.53 -11.74 8.11
C GLY A 91 8.98 -11.48 8.53
N ALA A 92 9.19 -10.62 9.52
CA ALA A 92 10.51 -10.32 10.06
C ALA A 92 11.22 -11.59 10.60
N GLU A 93 12.46 -11.82 10.18
CA GLU A 93 13.25 -12.99 10.59
C GLU A 93 13.58 -12.99 12.10
N ASP A 94 13.55 -11.84 12.77
CA ASP A 94 13.82 -11.68 14.19
C ASP A 94 12.62 -12.07 15.11
N GLY A 95 11.55 -12.61 14.52
CA GLY A 95 10.36 -13.05 15.24
C GLY A 95 9.45 -11.90 15.69
N LYS A 96 9.69 -10.67 15.20
CA LYS A 96 8.76 -9.55 15.43
C LYS A 96 7.41 -9.83 14.79
N LYS A 97 6.36 -9.35 15.46
CA LYS A 97 4.99 -9.38 14.95
C LYS A 97 4.85 -8.43 13.75
N SER A 98 3.83 -8.68 12.95
CA SER A 98 3.38 -7.72 11.95
C SER A 98 3.06 -6.37 12.58
N VAL A 99 3.35 -5.30 11.87
CA VAL A 99 3.11 -3.92 12.31
C VAL A 99 2.40 -3.15 11.20
N VAL A 100 1.51 -2.24 11.61
CA VAL A 100 1.00 -1.20 10.71
C VAL A 100 2.08 -0.13 10.65
N ILE A 101 2.58 0.15 9.45
CA ILE A 101 3.62 1.17 9.21
C ILE A 101 2.97 2.53 9.07
N GLU A 102 1.90 2.60 8.29
CA GLU A 102 1.17 3.82 7.97
C GLU A 102 -0.27 3.49 7.63
N ASP A 103 -1.19 4.40 7.93
CA ASP A 103 -2.60 4.25 7.61
C ASP A 103 -3.29 5.59 7.30
N SER A 104 -4.41 5.51 6.58
CA SER A 104 -5.30 6.65 6.37
C SER A 104 -6.07 6.95 7.65
N ASN A 105 -5.90 8.15 8.20
CA ASN A 105 -6.62 8.62 9.39
C ASN A 105 -8.04 9.09 9.05
N TRP A 106 -8.97 8.18 8.76
CA TRP A 106 -10.38 8.54 8.56
C TRP A 106 -11.15 8.67 9.88
N LEU A 107 -10.81 7.87 10.89
CA LEU A 107 -11.47 7.85 12.20
C LEU A 107 -11.30 9.15 13.03
N ASN A 108 -10.42 10.06 12.61
CA ASN A 108 -10.17 11.34 13.28
C ASN A 108 -10.92 12.54 12.64
N ARG A 109 -11.84 12.31 11.70
CA ARG A 109 -12.65 13.37 11.05
C ARG A 109 -14.05 13.57 11.67
N VAL A 110 -14.29 13.06 12.87
CA VAL A 110 -15.58 13.15 13.60
C VAL A 110 -15.56 14.26 14.65
#